data_AF-A0A2R2MLF4-F1
#
_entry.id   AF-A0A2R2MLF4-F1
#
_cell.length_a   1.000
_cell.length_b   1.000
_cell.length_c   1.000
_cell.angle_alpha   90.00
_cell.angle_beta   90.00
_cell.angle_gamma   90.00
#
_symmetry.space_group_name_H-M   'P 1'
#
loop_
_entity.id
_entity.type
_entity.pdbx_description
1 polymer ?
#
loop_
_entity_poly.entity_id
_entity_poly.type
_entity_poly.pdbx_seq_one_letter_code
_entity_poly.pdbx_strand_id
1 'polypeptide(L)'
;MKTVAARSPLECVTLCKTTPGCLSCNFYASNTSDNCDLNFRSMSSSINLQLQVMENATFYSIYNPRDCNDVEVNGLFTVDIAGFGEKVVYCDNGWVVVMRRYDNSFDFHRNWASYRDGFGDPNDQFWLGNDALHALTNQGDYSMQIDMKSCNGNYYFVKWSLFRINNEAANYVITDIIVDSYNTSTKYRLAEVLGWRFGTTDNPVGSCPQNHGGGWWFESCTRWQLTGYYPVGCSGTAGMKMAAITGNNCDNGCIIQSGTMKIRRNT
;
A
#
# COMPACT_ATOMS: atom_id res chain seq x y z
N MET A 1 13.51 28.55 5.54
CA MET A 1 12.75 28.70 6.79
C MET A 1 12.46 30.19 6.97
N LYS A 2 11.28 30.56 7.48
CA LYS A 2 10.87 31.94 7.76
C LYS A 2 10.13 31.97 9.09
N THR A 3 10.65 32.70 10.07
CA THR A 3 9.99 32.89 11.36
C THR A 3 8.90 33.95 11.26
N VAL A 4 7.72 33.67 11.79
CA VAL A 4 6.58 34.58 11.87
C VAL A 4 5.97 34.55 13.27
N ALA A 5 5.26 35.61 13.66
CA ALA A 5 4.48 35.59 14.89
C ALA A 5 3.25 34.69 14.71
N ALA A 6 2.97 33.82 15.69
CA ALA A 6 1.76 33.02 15.76
C ALA A 6 1.41 32.84 17.23
N ARG A 7 0.16 33.05 17.63
CA ARG A 7 -0.28 33.00 19.04
C ARG A 7 -0.80 31.62 19.45
N SER A 8 -0.82 30.68 18.51
CA SER A 8 -1.22 29.31 18.77
C SER A 8 -0.65 28.37 17.71
N PRO A 9 -0.61 27.06 18.00
CA PRO A 9 -0.23 26.08 16.99
C PRO A 9 -1.16 26.06 15.77
N LEU A 10 -2.47 26.28 15.98
CA LEU A 10 -3.45 26.33 14.90
C LEU A 10 -3.21 27.54 13.96
N GLU A 11 -2.85 28.69 14.53
CA GLU A 11 -2.48 29.87 13.75
C GLU A 11 -1.18 29.62 12.96
N CYS A 12 -0.19 28.97 13.57
CA CYS A 12 1.06 28.59 12.91
C CYS A 12 0.81 27.66 11.70
N VAL A 13 -0.05 26.65 11.87
CA VAL A 13 -0.49 25.75 10.79
C VAL A 13 -1.22 26.52 9.69
N THR A 14 -2.12 27.44 10.06
CA THR A 14 -2.88 28.26 9.10
C THR A 14 -1.98 29.20 8.30
N LEU A 15 -1.00 29.82 8.96
CA LEU A 15 0.00 30.66 8.31
C LEU A 15 0.82 29.87 7.30
N CYS A 16 1.25 28.65 7.64
CA CYS A 16 1.97 27.81 6.69
C CYS A 16 1.07 27.37 5.52
N LYS A 17 -0.18 26.94 5.78
CA LYS A 17 -1.16 26.60 4.71
C LYS A 17 -1.42 27.75 3.72
N THR A 18 -1.45 28.98 4.21
CA THR A 18 -1.71 30.18 3.39
C THR A 18 -0.44 30.77 2.77
N THR A 19 0.74 30.31 3.17
CA THR A 19 2.03 30.80 2.65
C THR A 19 2.48 29.89 1.49
N PRO A 20 2.57 30.41 0.26
CA PRO A 20 3.00 29.61 -0.89
C PRO A 20 4.35 28.94 -0.68
N GLY A 21 4.41 27.62 -0.92
CA GLY A 21 5.63 26.82 -0.79
C GLY A 21 6.01 26.41 0.64
N CYS A 22 5.22 26.76 1.66
CA CYS A 22 5.47 26.30 3.04
C CYS A 22 4.99 24.87 3.24
N LEU A 23 5.90 23.94 3.54
CA LEU A 23 5.67 22.49 3.61
C LEU A 23 5.42 21.97 5.04
N SER A 24 6.01 22.61 6.04
CA SER A 24 5.84 22.28 7.46
C SER A 24 6.08 23.52 8.31
N CYS A 25 5.71 23.47 9.59
CA CYS A 25 6.02 24.54 10.52
C CYS A 25 6.36 24.04 11.92
N ASN A 26 7.23 24.77 12.63
CA ASN A 26 7.52 24.55 14.05
C ASN A 26 6.89 25.66 14.88
N PHE A 27 6.03 25.32 15.83
CA PHE A 27 5.47 26.28 16.79
C PHE A 27 6.29 26.28 18.08
N TYR A 28 6.70 27.45 18.54
CA TYR A 28 7.43 27.63 19.80
C TYR A 28 6.57 28.42 20.77
N ALA A 29 6.21 27.77 21.88
CA ALA A 29 5.56 28.44 22.99
C ALA A 29 6.63 29.11 23.87
N SER A 30 6.48 30.41 24.13
CA SER A 30 7.47 31.19 24.89
C SER A 30 6.78 32.17 25.84
N ASN A 31 7.44 32.47 26.95
CA ASN A 31 6.95 33.44 27.93
C ASN A 31 6.97 34.89 27.40
N THR A 32 7.70 35.19 26.32
CA THR A 32 7.88 36.55 25.79
C THR A 32 7.18 36.78 24.45
N SER A 33 7.21 35.79 23.55
CA SER A 33 6.51 35.86 22.27
C SER A 33 6.45 34.48 21.62
N ASP A 34 5.25 33.98 21.38
CA ASP A 34 5.05 32.77 20.58
C ASP A 34 5.43 33.04 19.12
N ASN A 35 6.15 32.11 18.52
CA ASN A 35 6.60 32.22 17.15
C ASN A 35 6.45 30.89 16.39
N CYS A 36 6.48 31.01 15.07
CA CYS A 36 6.25 29.93 14.15
C CYS A 36 7.31 29.96 13.05
N ASP A 37 8.09 28.89 12.92
CA ASP A 37 9.02 28.73 11.82
C ASP A 37 8.36 28.02 10.66
N LEU A 38 8.15 28.74 9.55
CA LEU A 38 7.65 28.23 8.29
C LEU A 38 8.78 27.56 7.50
N ASN A 39 8.66 26.28 7.18
CA ASN A 39 9.66 25.50 6.47
C ASN A 39 9.27 25.32 5.00
N PHE A 40 10.18 25.64 4.08
CA PHE A 40 9.94 25.64 2.62
C PHE A 40 10.72 24.55 1.87
N ARG A 41 11.44 23.71 2.62
CA ARG A 41 12.22 22.61 2.05
C ARG A 41 11.58 21.31 2.50
N SER A 42 11.44 20.37 1.56
CA SER A 42 11.15 18.98 1.88
C SER A 42 12.24 18.50 2.84
N MET A 43 11.85 17.70 3.82
CA MET A 43 12.75 17.08 4.79
C MET A 43 13.56 15.93 4.15
N SER A 44 13.98 16.09 2.89
CA SER A 44 14.66 15.09 2.08
C SER A 44 15.96 15.69 1.51
N SER A 45 17.03 15.60 2.30
CA SER A 45 18.42 15.43 1.82
C SER A 45 19.37 15.58 3.01
N SER A 46 19.91 14.45 3.48
CA SER A 46 21.28 14.40 3.99
C SER A 46 21.62 15.30 5.19
N ILE A 47 20.82 15.29 6.24
CA ILE A 47 21.28 15.75 7.55
C ILE A 47 20.91 14.67 8.54
N ASN A 48 21.93 14.09 9.19
CA ASN A 48 21.77 13.36 10.45
C ASN A 48 20.71 14.10 11.26
N LEU A 49 19.51 13.53 11.37
CA LEU A 49 18.52 14.02 12.30
C LEU A 49 19.06 13.64 13.69
N GLN A 50 20.07 14.36 14.17
CA GLN A 50 19.82 15.07 15.40
C GLN A 50 18.52 15.83 15.11
N LEU A 51 17.39 15.22 15.47
CA LEU A 51 16.30 15.99 16.02
C LEU A 51 16.99 16.87 17.05
N GLN A 52 17.38 18.08 16.67
CA GLN A 52 17.27 19.16 17.62
C GLN A 52 15.77 19.21 17.87
N VAL A 53 15.31 18.34 18.78
CA VAL A 53 14.26 18.71 19.70
C VAL A 53 14.85 19.97 20.34
N MET A 54 14.64 21.10 19.68
CA MET A 54 14.81 22.38 20.33
C MET A 54 13.80 22.29 21.45
N GLU A 55 14.31 22.19 22.69
CA GLU A 55 13.47 22.14 23.87
C GLU A 55 12.40 23.24 23.70
N ASN A 56 11.11 22.82 23.62
CA ASN A 56 9.91 23.66 23.46
C ASN A 56 9.35 23.93 22.03
N ALA A 57 9.75 23.18 21.00
CA ALA A 57 9.14 23.28 19.66
C ALA A 57 8.15 22.13 19.36
N THR A 58 6.99 22.44 18.79
CA THR A 58 6.04 21.43 18.25
C THR A 58 6.01 21.50 16.72
N PHE A 59 6.38 20.40 16.06
CA PHE A 59 6.40 20.29 14.59
C PHE A 59 5.03 19.92 14.02
N TYR A 60 4.64 20.56 12.92
CA TYR A 60 3.43 20.29 12.14
C TYR A 60 3.78 20.15 10.66
N SER A 61 3.45 19.01 10.05
CA SER A 61 3.45 18.90 8.57
C SER A 61 2.19 19.55 8.00
N ILE A 62 2.32 20.30 6.91
CA ILE A 62 1.19 21.01 6.29
C ILE A 62 0.61 20.28 5.10
N TYR A 63 1.43 19.47 4.43
CA TYR A 63 0.97 18.60 3.36
C TYR A 63 1.14 17.16 3.78
N ASN A 64 0.07 16.40 3.62
CA ASN A 64 0.17 14.96 3.56
C ASN A 64 0.88 14.63 2.25
N PRO A 65 1.94 13.82 2.26
CA PRO A 65 2.59 13.42 1.04
C PRO A 65 1.59 12.65 0.16
N ARG A 66 1.77 12.70 -1.15
CA ARG A 66 0.85 12.06 -2.09
C ARG A 66 0.83 10.53 -2.00
N ASP A 67 1.95 9.98 -1.56
CA ASP A 67 2.26 8.57 -1.37
C ASP A 67 3.49 8.48 -0.45
N CYS A 68 4.07 7.29 -0.31
CA CYS A 68 5.22 7.09 0.56
C CYS A 68 6.57 7.43 -0.10
N ASN A 69 6.67 7.83 -1.37
CA ASN A 69 7.96 7.94 -2.07
C ASN A 69 8.97 8.85 -1.37
N ASP A 70 8.48 9.94 -0.77
CA ASP A 70 9.29 10.95 -0.08
C ASP A 70 9.33 10.71 1.44
N VAL A 71 8.89 9.52 1.90
CA VAL A 71 8.88 9.10 3.31
C VAL A 71 10.02 8.13 3.58
N GLU A 72 11.03 8.60 4.31
CA GLU A 72 12.27 7.84 4.60
C GLU A 72 12.16 6.89 5.81
N VAL A 73 11.04 6.93 6.54
CA VAL A 73 10.83 6.14 7.77
C VAL A 73 9.62 5.20 7.63
N ASN A 74 9.69 4.07 8.33
CA ASN A 74 8.61 3.11 8.34
C ASN A 74 7.55 3.48 9.37
N GLY A 75 6.26 3.32 9.03
CA GLY A 75 5.16 3.58 9.96
C GLY A 75 3.88 4.04 9.30
N LEU A 76 2.92 4.48 10.11
CA LEU A 76 1.66 5.03 9.62
C LEU A 76 1.81 6.50 9.22
N PHE A 77 1.29 6.82 8.04
CA PHE A 77 1.22 8.18 7.52
C PHE A 77 -0.14 8.43 6.91
N THR A 78 -0.66 9.65 7.09
CA THR A 78 -1.75 10.14 6.27
C THR A 78 -1.17 10.64 4.96
N VAL A 79 -1.66 10.10 3.84
CA VAL A 79 -1.31 10.54 2.49
C VAL A 79 -2.51 11.17 1.81
N ASP A 80 -2.30 12.15 0.93
CA ASP A 80 -3.35 12.75 0.10
C ASP A 80 -3.28 12.20 -1.33
N ILE A 81 -4.13 11.20 -1.60
CA ILE A 81 -4.12 10.47 -2.87
C ILE A 81 -4.96 11.24 -3.88
N ALA A 82 -4.36 11.62 -5.01
CA ALA A 82 -5.04 12.42 -6.02
C ALA A 82 -6.30 11.69 -6.56
N GLY A 83 -7.45 12.37 -6.51
CA GLY A 83 -8.74 11.82 -6.93
C GLY A 83 -9.43 10.91 -5.90
N PHE A 84 -8.82 10.68 -4.74
CA PHE A 84 -9.40 9.90 -3.64
C PHE A 84 -9.51 10.72 -2.35
N GLY A 85 -8.48 11.52 -2.02
CA GLY A 85 -8.37 12.32 -0.80
C GLY A 85 -7.47 11.66 0.25
N GLU A 86 -7.65 12.05 1.51
CA GLU A 86 -6.80 11.58 2.61
C GLU A 86 -7.04 10.11 2.95
N LYS A 87 -5.95 9.34 3.10
CA LYS A 87 -5.97 7.95 3.54
C LYS A 87 -4.79 7.67 4.47
N VAL A 88 -5.03 6.95 5.55
CA VAL A 88 -3.95 6.41 6.39
C VAL A 88 -3.36 5.17 5.72
N VAL A 89 -2.05 5.17 5.51
CA VAL A 89 -1.29 4.07 4.90
C VAL A 89 -0.10 3.69 5.76
N TYR A 90 0.40 2.47 5.57
CA TYR A 90 1.69 2.07 6.12
C TYR A 90 2.79 2.28 5.07
N CYS A 91 3.76 3.15 5.39
CA CYS A 91 4.96 3.35 4.59
C CYS A 91 6.06 2.36 5.03
N ASP A 92 6.67 1.70 4.05
CA ASP A 92 7.83 0.83 4.21
C ASP A 92 8.93 1.27 3.21
N ASN A 93 9.90 2.04 3.67
CA ASN A 93 11.06 2.49 2.88
C ASN A 93 10.68 3.04 1.50
N GLY A 94 9.78 4.02 1.46
CA GLY A 94 9.29 4.60 0.21
C GLY A 94 8.07 3.90 -0.41
N TRP A 95 7.68 2.72 0.08
CA TRP A 95 6.57 1.93 -0.46
C TRP A 95 5.28 2.13 0.34
N VAL A 96 4.16 2.26 -0.36
CA VAL A 96 2.82 2.14 0.23
C VAL A 96 2.47 0.67 0.34
N VAL A 97 2.27 0.14 1.55
CA VAL A 97 1.78 -1.23 1.73
C VAL A 97 0.28 -1.26 1.43
N VAL A 98 -0.12 -2.17 0.54
CA VAL A 98 -1.49 -2.33 0.04
C VAL A 98 -2.22 -3.46 0.75
N MET A 99 -1.49 -4.53 1.07
CA MET A 99 -2.04 -5.71 1.73
C MET A 99 -0.93 -6.37 2.55
N ARG A 100 -1.28 -6.84 3.74
CA ARG A 100 -0.41 -7.70 4.55
C ARG A 100 -1.24 -8.83 5.14
N ARG A 101 -0.74 -10.05 5.01
CA ARG A 101 -1.30 -11.23 5.67
C ARG A 101 -0.19 -12.20 6.04
N TYR A 102 -0.23 -12.72 7.25
CA TYR A 102 0.83 -13.59 7.77
C TYR A 102 0.34 -14.71 8.68
N ASP A 103 -0.94 -14.71 9.08
CA ASP A 103 -1.58 -15.81 9.78
C ASP A 103 -3.09 -15.89 9.50
N ASN A 104 -3.79 -16.77 10.22
CA ASN A 104 -5.24 -16.96 10.11
C ASN A 104 -6.04 -16.25 11.21
N SER A 105 -5.45 -15.29 11.93
CA SER A 105 -6.13 -14.55 13.00
C SER A 105 -7.13 -13.52 12.47
N PHE A 106 -7.01 -13.15 11.19
CA PHE A 106 -7.83 -12.13 10.57
C PHE A 106 -8.49 -12.63 9.27
N ASP A 107 -9.81 -12.41 9.16
CA ASP A 107 -10.60 -12.92 8.05
C ASP A 107 -10.54 -12.00 6.82
N PHE A 108 -10.16 -12.58 5.68
CA PHE A 108 -10.13 -11.94 4.36
C PHE A 108 -11.33 -12.35 3.49
N HIS A 109 -12.23 -13.21 3.95
CA HIS A 109 -13.47 -13.57 3.28
C HIS A 109 -14.52 -12.46 3.41
N ARG A 110 -14.23 -11.31 2.80
CA ARG A 110 -15.04 -10.10 2.87
C ARG A 110 -15.83 -9.85 1.58
N ASN A 111 -16.89 -9.06 1.71
CA ASN A 111 -17.77 -8.68 0.62
C ASN A 111 -17.17 -7.57 -0.27
N TRP A 112 -17.84 -7.25 -1.39
CA TRP A 112 -17.38 -6.25 -2.36
C TRP A 112 -17.11 -4.89 -1.72
N ALA A 113 -18.05 -4.39 -0.92
CA ALA A 113 -17.95 -3.09 -0.27
C ALA A 113 -16.72 -3.01 0.66
N SER A 114 -16.41 -4.08 1.40
CA SER A 114 -15.21 -4.14 2.23
C SER A 114 -13.94 -4.06 1.38
N TYR A 115 -13.88 -4.79 0.26
CA TYR A 115 -12.72 -4.74 -0.64
C TYR A 115 -12.59 -3.39 -1.36
N ARG A 116 -13.69 -2.70 -1.66
CA ARG A 116 -13.70 -1.32 -2.17
C ARG A 116 -13.08 -0.36 -1.14
N ASP A 117 -13.62 -0.35 0.08
CA ASP A 117 -13.31 0.66 1.09
C ASP A 117 -11.99 0.37 1.86
N GLY A 118 -11.61 -0.89 1.92
CA GLY A 118 -10.50 -1.41 2.72
C GLY A 118 -10.95 -1.90 4.09
N PHE A 119 -10.15 -2.76 4.71
CA PHE A 119 -10.43 -3.36 6.02
C PHE A 119 -9.15 -3.82 6.71
N GLY A 120 -9.20 -3.98 8.03
CA GLY A 120 -8.05 -4.36 8.87
C GLY A 120 -7.27 -3.14 9.38
N ASP A 121 -6.10 -3.40 9.98
CA ASP A 121 -5.21 -2.37 10.51
C ASP A 121 -3.92 -2.30 9.66
N PRO A 122 -3.56 -1.13 9.09
CA PRO A 122 -2.32 -0.98 8.34
C PRO A 122 -1.02 -1.33 9.12
N ASN A 123 -1.03 -1.29 10.46
CA ASN A 123 0.06 -1.80 11.30
C ASN A 123 0.08 -3.33 11.43
N ASP A 124 -0.99 -4.00 11.02
CA ASP A 124 -1.18 -5.44 11.16
C ASP A 124 -1.59 -6.09 9.83
N GLN A 125 -2.66 -6.90 9.81
CA GLN A 125 -3.22 -7.55 8.62
C GLN A 125 -4.38 -6.73 8.07
N PHE A 126 -4.31 -6.41 6.78
CA PHE A 126 -5.27 -5.51 6.15
C PHE A 126 -5.29 -5.62 4.63
N TRP A 127 -6.32 -4.99 4.06
CA TRP A 127 -6.43 -4.61 2.65
C TRP A 127 -6.71 -3.11 2.56
N LEU A 128 -5.91 -2.38 1.79
CA LEU A 128 -5.97 -0.91 1.70
C LEU A 128 -7.32 -0.38 1.17
N GLY A 129 -7.96 -1.14 0.27
CA GLY A 129 -9.16 -0.75 -0.46
C GLY A 129 -8.87 -0.57 -1.95
N ASN A 130 -9.77 -1.11 -2.79
CA ASN A 130 -9.62 -1.09 -4.24
C ASN A 130 -9.73 0.32 -4.82
N ASP A 131 -10.54 1.20 -4.23
CA ASP A 131 -10.65 2.59 -4.68
C ASP A 131 -9.34 3.37 -4.43
N ALA A 132 -8.74 3.19 -3.26
CA ALA A 132 -7.44 3.77 -2.94
C ALA A 132 -6.33 3.19 -3.84
N LEU A 133 -6.32 1.87 -4.07
CA LEU A 133 -5.37 1.22 -4.97
C LEU A 133 -5.54 1.69 -6.43
N HIS A 134 -6.78 1.87 -6.90
CA HIS A 134 -7.08 2.42 -8.22
C HIS A 134 -6.53 3.84 -8.34
N ALA A 135 -6.85 4.73 -7.39
CA ALA A 135 -6.37 6.10 -7.42
C ALA A 135 -4.83 6.18 -7.36
N LEU A 136 -4.18 5.42 -6.48
CA LEU A 136 -2.72 5.34 -6.40
C LEU A 136 -2.10 4.86 -7.72
N THR A 137 -2.64 3.82 -8.36
CA THR A 137 -2.06 3.29 -9.60
C THR A 137 -2.39 4.11 -10.86
N ASN A 138 -3.32 5.07 -10.76
CA ASN A 138 -3.72 5.92 -11.88
C ASN A 138 -3.27 7.38 -11.73
N GLN A 139 -2.73 7.76 -10.58
CA GLN A 139 -2.17 9.09 -10.38
C GLN A 139 -0.75 9.22 -11.01
N GLY A 140 -0.11 8.12 -11.37
CA GLY A 140 1.15 8.10 -12.11
C GLY A 140 1.54 6.67 -12.48
N ASP A 141 2.78 6.45 -12.90
CA ASP A 141 3.31 5.10 -13.05
C ASP A 141 3.76 4.55 -11.69
N TYR A 142 3.23 3.40 -11.29
CA TYR A 142 3.58 2.74 -10.04
C TYR A 142 4.07 1.33 -10.32
N SER A 143 5.17 0.97 -9.64
CA SER A 143 5.61 -0.40 -9.49
C SER A 143 4.77 -1.12 -8.42
N MET A 144 4.51 -2.40 -8.60
CA MET A 144 3.93 -3.31 -7.59
C MET A 144 4.94 -4.40 -7.27
N GLN A 145 5.17 -4.62 -5.98
CA GLN A 145 5.97 -5.73 -5.48
C GLN A 145 5.13 -6.58 -4.51
N ILE A 146 5.29 -7.89 -4.63
CA ILE A 146 4.72 -8.84 -3.69
C ILE A 146 5.86 -9.65 -3.08
N ASP A 147 6.02 -9.53 -1.76
CA ASP A 147 6.93 -10.34 -0.95
C ASP A 147 6.15 -11.48 -0.31
N MET A 148 6.67 -12.72 -0.38
CA MET A 148 5.93 -13.93 0.02
C MET A 148 6.80 -14.89 0.81
N LYS A 149 6.18 -15.62 1.74
CA LYS A 149 6.74 -16.82 2.36
C LYS A 149 5.89 -18.03 1.99
N SER A 150 6.50 -18.99 1.33
CA SER A 150 5.85 -20.27 1.03
C SER A 150 5.65 -21.12 2.28
N CYS A 151 4.78 -22.13 2.19
CA CYS A 151 4.50 -23.03 3.31
C CYS A 151 5.72 -23.84 3.79
N ASN A 152 6.70 -24.05 2.90
CA ASN A 152 7.98 -24.73 3.19
C ASN A 152 9.03 -23.80 3.81
N GLY A 153 8.68 -22.54 4.09
CA GLY A 153 9.57 -21.55 4.69
C GLY A 153 10.46 -20.77 3.72
N ASN A 154 10.41 -21.07 2.41
CA ASN A 154 11.16 -20.33 1.39
C ASN A 154 10.53 -18.96 1.10
N TYR A 155 11.38 -17.95 0.87
CA TYR A 155 10.97 -16.59 0.53
C TYR A 155 11.00 -16.34 -0.97
N TYR A 156 9.94 -15.72 -1.48
CA TYR A 156 9.79 -15.35 -2.88
C TYR A 156 9.37 -13.89 -3.01
N PHE A 157 9.73 -13.27 -4.13
CA PHE A 157 9.20 -11.98 -4.54
C PHE A 157 8.90 -11.95 -6.03
N VAL A 158 7.93 -11.13 -6.40
CA VAL A 158 7.61 -10.77 -7.78
C VAL A 158 7.41 -9.27 -7.84
N LYS A 159 7.89 -8.63 -8.91
CA LYS A 159 7.79 -7.20 -9.12
C LYS A 159 7.36 -6.89 -10.54
N TRP A 160 6.36 -6.03 -10.66
CA TRP A 160 5.99 -5.36 -11.90
C TRP A 160 6.48 -3.91 -11.80
N SER A 161 7.17 -3.42 -12.83
CA SER A 161 7.58 -2.00 -12.92
C SER A 161 6.40 -1.09 -13.29
N LEU A 162 5.33 -1.64 -13.82
CA LEU A 162 4.04 -0.96 -14.01
C LEU A 162 2.94 -1.91 -13.57
N PHE A 163 2.01 -1.43 -12.75
CA PHE A 163 0.80 -2.15 -12.37
C PHE A 163 -0.36 -1.17 -12.25
N ARG A 164 -1.43 -1.39 -13.01
CA ARG A 164 -2.64 -0.56 -12.96
C ARG A 164 -3.90 -1.39 -12.89
N ILE A 165 -4.84 -0.92 -12.08
CA ILE A 165 -6.22 -1.43 -12.04
C ILE A 165 -7.19 -0.33 -12.46
N ASN A 166 -8.32 -0.71 -13.04
CA ASN A 166 -9.39 0.23 -13.38
C ASN A 166 -10.29 0.51 -12.16
N ASN A 167 -11.32 1.33 -12.34
CA ASN A 167 -12.26 1.71 -11.29
C ASN A 167 -13.32 0.62 -11.01
N GLU A 168 -14.20 0.90 -10.05
CA GLU A 168 -15.28 0.00 -9.63
C GLU A 168 -16.21 -0.40 -10.79
N ALA A 169 -16.59 0.54 -11.65
CA ALA A 169 -17.48 0.29 -12.79
C ALA A 169 -16.88 -0.70 -13.81
N ALA A 170 -15.55 -0.80 -13.86
CA ALA A 170 -14.82 -1.77 -14.66
C ALA A 170 -14.38 -3.02 -13.85
N ASN A 171 -14.98 -3.26 -12.68
CA ASN A 171 -14.66 -4.35 -11.75
C ASN A 171 -13.17 -4.42 -11.37
N TYR A 172 -12.53 -3.26 -11.22
CA TYR A 172 -11.11 -3.14 -10.86
C TYR A 172 -10.17 -3.99 -11.71
N VAL A 173 -10.50 -4.18 -13.00
CA VAL A 173 -9.72 -5.02 -13.92
C VAL A 173 -8.27 -4.57 -14.00
N ILE A 174 -7.32 -5.52 -14.03
CA ILE A 174 -5.90 -5.23 -14.28
C ILE A 174 -5.75 -4.78 -15.73
N THR A 175 -5.29 -3.55 -15.93
CA THR A 175 -5.25 -2.88 -17.24
C THR A 175 -3.86 -2.78 -17.83
N ASP A 176 -2.84 -2.61 -16.97
CA ASP A 176 -1.46 -2.49 -17.40
C ASP A 176 -0.54 -3.23 -16.45
N ILE A 177 0.33 -4.07 -17.00
CA ILE A 177 1.41 -4.72 -16.27
C ILE A 177 2.69 -4.76 -17.09
N ILE A 178 3.83 -4.50 -16.45
CA ILE A 178 5.16 -4.74 -17.02
C ILE A 178 5.96 -5.55 -16.00
N VAL A 179 6.21 -6.82 -16.30
CA VAL A 179 7.00 -7.69 -15.41
C VAL A 179 8.46 -7.21 -15.40
N ASP A 180 9.00 -6.96 -14.21
CA ASP A 180 10.35 -6.43 -13.99
C ASP A 180 11.29 -7.53 -13.48
N SER A 181 11.18 -7.89 -12.21
CA SER A 181 12.07 -8.83 -11.54
C SER A 181 11.29 -9.79 -10.66
N TYR A 182 11.83 -11.00 -10.49
CA TYR A 182 11.21 -12.05 -9.68
C TYR A 182 12.28 -13.09 -9.33
N ASN A 183 12.10 -13.81 -8.23
CA ASN A 183 12.91 -15.00 -7.89
C ASN A 183 12.09 -16.30 -7.97
N THR A 184 10.98 -16.26 -8.70
CA THR A 184 10.12 -17.41 -9.01
C THR A 184 10.55 -18.12 -10.30
N SER A 185 9.97 -19.28 -10.62
CA SER A 185 10.40 -20.08 -11.78
C SER A 185 9.95 -19.56 -13.15
N THR A 186 8.92 -18.70 -13.24
CA THR A 186 8.41 -18.30 -14.57
C THR A 186 7.81 -16.90 -14.65
N LYS A 187 8.19 -16.18 -15.72
CA LYS A 187 7.65 -14.87 -16.11
C LYS A 187 6.22 -14.95 -16.64
N TYR A 188 5.89 -16.00 -17.38
CA TYR A 188 4.62 -16.04 -18.12
C TYR A 188 3.41 -16.06 -17.16
N ARG A 189 3.55 -16.75 -16.02
CA ARG A 189 2.52 -16.77 -14.95
C ARG A 189 2.31 -15.40 -14.31
N LEU A 190 3.27 -14.49 -14.42
CA LEU A 190 3.15 -13.12 -13.92
C LEU A 190 2.51 -12.18 -14.94
N ALA A 191 2.57 -12.52 -16.23
CA ALA A 191 2.02 -11.72 -17.32
C ALA A 191 0.58 -12.13 -17.70
N GLU A 192 0.16 -13.36 -17.39
CA GLU A 192 -1.17 -13.85 -17.76
C GLU A 192 -2.33 -13.17 -17.02
N VAL A 193 -2.03 -12.39 -15.96
CA VAL A 193 -3.01 -11.75 -15.08
C VAL A 193 -3.65 -10.49 -15.69
N LEU A 194 -3.11 -10.02 -16.81
CA LEU A 194 -3.65 -8.88 -17.55
C LEU A 194 -5.10 -9.15 -17.98
N GLY A 195 -6.00 -8.21 -17.71
CA GLY A 195 -7.42 -8.32 -18.05
C GLY A 195 -8.25 -9.13 -17.05
N TRP A 196 -7.65 -9.67 -15.98
CA TRP A 196 -8.40 -10.36 -14.92
C TRP A 196 -9.19 -9.36 -14.09
N ARG A 197 -10.42 -9.74 -13.72
CA ARG A 197 -11.38 -8.85 -13.03
C ARG A 197 -11.43 -9.17 -11.56
N PHE A 198 -11.58 -8.15 -10.73
CA PHE A 198 -11.76 -8.37 -9.30
C PHE A 198 -13.14 -8.98 -9.04
N GLY A 199 -13.21 -9.93 -8.12
CA GLY A 199 -14.46 -10.55 -7.69
C GLY A 199 -14.43 -10.90 -6.21
N THR A 200 -15.62 -10.92 -5.61
CA THR A 200 -15.88 -11.36 -4.22
C THR A 200 -17.04 -12.36 -4.23
N THR A 201 -17.40 -12.91 -3.07
CA THR A 201 -18.50 -13.89 -3.02
C THR A 201 -19.88 -13.33 -3.38
N ASP A 202 -20.10 -12.05 -3.11
CA ASP A 202 -21.31 -11.29 -3.41
C ASP A 202 -21.30 -10.57 -4.77
N ASN A 203 -20.12 -10.37 -5.38
CA ASN A 203 -19.97 -9.91 -6.76
C ASN A 203 -18.98 -10.82 -7.51
N PRO A 204 -19.43 -12.02 -7.96
CA PRO A 204 -18.51 -13.08 -8.32
C PRO A 204 -18.08 -13.07 -9.78
N VAL A 205 -16.82 -13.42 -10.01
CA VAL A 205 -16.30 -13.83 -11.32
C VAL A 205 -16.36 -15.36 -11.38
N GLY A 206 -17.40 -15.90 -12.02
CA GLY A 206 -17.68 -17.34 -12.03
C GLY A 206 -17.97 -17.88 -10.62
N SER A 207 -17.48 -19.08 -10.30
CA SER A 207 -17.58 -19.67 -8.95
C SER A 207 -16.29 -19.53 -8.13
N CYS A 208 -15.35 -18.70 -8.59
CA CYS A 208 -13.99 -18.67 -8.08
C CYS A 208 -13.84 -18.09 -6.67
N PRO A 209 -14.51 -16.97 -6.32
CA PRO A 209 -14.49 -16.46 -4.95
C PRO A 209 -15.07 -17.46 -3.94
N GLN A 210 -16.09 -18.24 -4.32
CA GLN A 210 -16.68 -19.28 -3.47
C GLN A 210 -15.72 -20.47 -3.28
N ASN A 211 -15.02 -20.87 -4.34
CA ASN A 211 -14.10 -22.02 -4.30
C ASN A 211 -12.77 -21.72 -3.60
N HIS A 212 -12.26 -20.49 -3.69
CA HIS A 212 -10.95 -20.12 -3.17
C HIS A 212 -11.00 -19.19 -1.94
N GLY A 213 -12.16 -18.61 -1.64
CA GLY A 213 -12.35 -17.61 -0.59
C GLY A 213 -11.79 -16.24 -0.98
N GLY A 214 -12.11 -15.20 -0.20
CA GLY A 214 -11.55 -13.86 -0.36
C GLY A 214 -11.95 -13.14 -1.66
N GLY A 215 -11.44 -11.92 -1.80
CA GLY A 215 -11.55 -11.11 -3.00
C GLY A 215 -10.23 -11.07 -3.76
N TRP A 216 -10.27 -11.25 -5.08
CA TRP A 216 -9.06 -11.26 -5.92
C TRP A 216 -9.37 -10.99 -7.39
N TRP A 217 -8.34 -10.81 -8.21
CA TRP A 217 -8.46 -10.81 -9.67
C TRP A 217 -8.57 -12.23 -10.22
N PHE A 218 -9.70 -12.57 -10.83
CA PHE A 218 -10.03 -13.90 -11.33
C PHE A 218 -10.25 -13.91 -12.86
N GLU A 219 -10.01 -15.07 -13.47
CA GLU A 219 -10.42 -15.42 -14.83
C GLU A 219 -11.38 -16.63 -14.80
N SER A 220 -10.86 -17.85 -14.64
CA SER A 220 -11.61 -19.11 -14.47
C SER A 220 -10.69 -20.27 -14.02
N CYS A 221 -10.12 -20.31 -12.82
CA CYS A 221 -10.16 -19.32 -11.73
C CYS A 221 -8.87 -18.50 -11.69
N THR A 222 -8.12 -18.54 -10.58
CA THR A 222 -6.87 -17.80 -10.43
C THR A 222 -5.71 -18.74 -10.06
N ARG A 223 -4.50 -18.39 -10.52
CA ARG A 223 -3.25 -19.11 -10.22
C ARG A 223 -2.37 -18.39 -9.19
N TRP A 224 -2.76 -17.21 -8.77
CA TRP A 224 -2.12 -16.38 -7.75
C TRP A 224 -3.23 -15.80 -6.88
N GLN A 225 -3.10 -15.85 -5.56
CA GLN A 225 -4.08 -15.24 -4.66
C GLN A 225 -3.47 -15.21 -3.25
N LEU A 226 -3.54 -14.07 -2.57
CA LEU A 226 -3.05 -13.93 -1.18
C LEU A 226 -4.19 -13.80 -0.14
N THR A 227 -5.41 -13.58 -0.62
CA THR A 227 -6.59 -13.31 0.21
C THR A 227 -7.50 -14.53 0.38
N GLY A 228 -7.18 -15.65 -0.29
CA GLY A 228 -7.99 -16.86 -0.26
C GLY A 228 -7.98 -17.56 1.09
N TYR A 229 -8.57 -18.75 1.19
CA TYR A 229 -8.50 -19.55 2.42
C TYR A 229 -7.05 -19.75 2.88
N TYR A 230 -6.82 -19.51 4.17
CA TYR A 230 -5.50 -19.66 4.78
C TYR A 230 -5.10 -21.13 4.79
N PRO A 231 -3.87 -21.49 4.39
CA PRO A 231 -3.48 -22.88 4.28
C PRO A 231 -3.29 -23.54 5.65
N VAL A 232 -3.77 -24.77 5.78
CA VAL A 232 -3.45 -25.66 6.90
C VAL A 232 -2.38 -26.65 6.43
N GLY A 233 -1.11 -26.25 6.57
CA GLY A 233 0.04 -27.04 6.11
C GLY A 233 0.44 -26.78 4.66
N CYS A 234 1.08 -27.78 4.03
CA CYS A 234 1.71 -27.67 2.70
C CYS A 234 1.07 -28.54 1.61
N SER A 235 0.00 -29.27 1.92
CA SER A 235 -0.68 -30.15 0.98
C SER A 235 -2.04 -29.59 0.55
N GLY A 236 -2.37 -29.76 -0.74
CA GLY A 236 -3.70 -29.47 -1.29
C GLY A 236 -3.81 -28.15 -2.09
N THR A 237 -4.98 -27.93 -2.68
CA THR A 237 -5.31 -26.74 -3.46
C THR A 237 -5.66 -25.57 -2.53
N ALA A 238 -4.64 -24.85 -2.05
CA ALA A 238 -4.85 -23.70 -1.18
C ALA A 238 -5.55 -22.51 -1.89
N GLY A 239 -6.27 -21.70 -1.10
CA GLY A 239 -6.73 -20.37 -1.53
C GLY A 239 -5.58 -19.37 -1.61
N MET A 240 -4.60 -19.44 -0.68
CA MET A 240 -3.37 -18.66 -0.74
C MET A 240 -2.26 -19.37 -1.54
N LYS A 241 -1.94 -18.86 -2.73
CA LYS A 241 -1.01 -19.50 -3.68
C LYS A 241 -0.34 -18.52 -4.65
N MET A 242 0.80 -18.92 -5.23
CA MET A 242 1.49 -18.21 -6.31
C MET A 242 2.12 -19.18 -7.30
N ALA A 243 1.38 -19.59 -8.34
CA ALA A 243 1.83 -20.60 -9.31
C ALA A 243 3.13 -20.24 -10.04
N ALA A 244 3.52 -18.96 -10.09
CA ALA A 244 4.82 -18.55 -10.63
C ALA A 244 6.00 -19.23 -9.92
N ILE A 245 5.85 -19.57 -8.63
CA ILE A 245 6.91 -20.23 -7.82
C ILE A 245 7.32 -21.58 -8.41
N THR A 246 6.39 -22.39 -8.90
CA THR A 246 6.67 -23.72 -9.47
C THR A 246 6.49 -23.77 -10.98
N GLY A 247 5.79 -22.78 -11.55
CA GLY A 247 5.30 -22.74 -12.93
C GLY A 247 4.11 -23.65 -13.23
N ASN A 248 3.72 -24.51 -12.29
CA ASN A 248 2.73 -25.59 -12.46
C ASN A 248 1.77 -25.65 -11.26
N ASN A 249 1.08 -26.79 -11.07
CA ASN A 249 0.16 -27.02 -9.95
C ASN A 249 0.83 -26.75 -8.57
N CYS A 250 0.03 -26.34 -7.58
CA CYS A 250 0.49 -25.92 -6.26
C CYS A 250 0.64 -26.98 -5.20
N ASP A 251 0.39 -28.25 -5.54
CA ASP A 251 0.57 -29.37 -4.61
C ASP A 251 2.00 -29.46 -4.04
N ASN A 252 3.02 -28.95 -4.74
CA ASN A 252 4.43 -29.02 -4.33
C ASN A 252 5.11 -27.65 -4.28
N GLY A 253 4.64 -26.76 -3.40
CA GLY A 253 5.45 -25.63 -2.93
C GLY A 253 5.08 -24.23 -3.42
N CYS A 254 3.96 -24.05 -4.14
CA CYS A 254 3.42 -22.69 -4.40
C CYS A 254 2.30 -22.24 -3.45
N ILE A 255 2.07 -22.96 -2.36
CA ILE A 255 1.19 -22.52 -1.26
C ILE A 255 1.90 -21.44 -0.44
N ILE A 256 1.20 -20.36 -0.14
CA ILE A 256 1.74 -19.18 0.56
C ILE A 256 1.19 -19.09 1.98
N GLN A 257 2.06 -18.94 2.98
CA GLN A 257 1.68 -18.70 4.38
C GLN A 257 1.64 -17.22 4.73
N SER A 258 2.50 -16.40 4.13
CA SER A 258 2.44 -14.95 4.31
C SER A 258 2.75 -14.21 3.02
N GLY A 259 2.15 -13.04 2.88
CA GLY A 259 2.31 -12.17 1.72
C GLY A 259 2.13 -10.70 2.09
N THR A 260 2.96 -9.85 1.50
CA THR A 260 2.83 -8.40 1.56
C THR A 260 2.82 -7.85 0.14
N MET A 261 1.76 -7.14 -0.24
CA MET A 261 1.70 -6.37 -1.47
C MET A 261 2.02 -4.91 -1.17
N LYS A 262 2.89 -4.30 -1.97
CA LYS A 262 3.27 -2.90 -1.82
C LYS A 262 3.52 -2.22 -3.16
N ILE A 263 3.22 -0.93 -3.25
CA ILE A 263 3.41 -0.13 -4.46
C ILE A 263 4.29 1.09 -4.20
N ARG A 264 4.97 1.56 -5.25
CA ARG A 264 5.81 2.75 -5.19
C ARG A 264 5.79 3.46 -6.54
N ARG A 265 5.71 4.79 -6.51
CA ARG A 265 5.72 5.61 -7.73
C ARG A 265 7.08 5.47 -8.41
N ASN A 266 7.06 5.35 -9.74
CA ASN A 266 8.25 5.38 -10.56
C ASN A 266 8.76 6.82 -10.66
N THR A 267 10.06 7.01 -10.47
CA THR A 267 10.76 8.31 -10.57
C THR A 267 11.59 8.36 -11.83
#